data_AF-A0A6C8H6G3-F1
#
_entry.id   AF-A0A6C8H6G3-F1
#
_cell.length_a   1.000
_cell.length_b   1.000
_cell.length_c   1.000
_cell.angle_alpha   90.00
_cell.angle_beta   90.00
_cell.angle_gamma   90.00
#
_symmetry.space_group_name_H-M   'P 1'
#
loop_
_entity.id
_entity.type
_entity.pdbx_description
1 polymer ?
#
loop_
_entity_poly.entity_id
_entity_poly.type
_entity_poly.pdbx_seq_one_letter_code
_entity_poly.pdbx_strand_id
1 'polypeptide(L)' 'MCAGCNKQLAPDEIYACAECINEWLVYRDPNGDMSNEDIQEQ' A
#
# COMPACT_ATOMS: atom_id res chain seq x y z
N MET A 1 8.55 -10.79 10.42
CA MET A 1 8.89 -10.72 8.98
C MET A 1 7.71 -10.11 8.26
N CYS A 2 7.96 -9.29 7.24
CA CYS A 2 6.94 -8.72 6.37
C CYS A 2 6.28 -9.80 5.51
N ALA A 3 4.94 -9.82 5.47
CA ALA A 3 4.18 -10.78 4.66
C ALA A 3 4.36 -10.60 3.13
N GLY A 4 4.76 -9.41 2.67
CA GLY A 4 4.95 -9.11 1.25
C GLY A 4 6.35 -9.44 0.72
N CYS A 5 7.39 -9.07 1.48
CA CYS A 5 8.78 -9.14 0.99
C CYS A 5 9.74 -9.90 1.92
N ASN A 6 9.25 -10.55 2.98
CA ASN A 6 10.02 -11.30 3.97
C ASN A 6 11.12 -10.52 4.74
N LYS A 7 11.24 -9.20 4.57
CA LYS A 7 12.20 -8.41 5.35
C LYS A 7 11.84 -8.36 6.85
N GLN A 8 12.84 -8.09 7.69
CA GLN A 8 12.60 -7.85 9.12
C GLN A 8 11.74 -6.58 9.28
N LEU A 9 10.70 -6.67 10.10
CA LEU A 9 9.82 -5.55 10.40
C LEU A 9 10.45 -4.63 11.45
N ALA A 10 10.15 -3.33 11.36
CA ALA A 10 10.45 -2.38 12.42
C ALA A 10 9.62 -2.70 13.68
N PRO A 11 10.02 -2.20 14.88
CA PRO A 11 9.34 -2.54 16.14
C PRO A 11 7.85 -2.16 16.19
N ASP A 12 7.46 -1.18 15.38
CA ASP A 12 6.11 -0.63 15.25
C ASP A 12 5.29 -1.26 14.11
N GLU A 13 5.89 -2.14 13.31
CA GLU A 13 5.23 -2.82 12.20
C GLU A 13 4.80 -4.24 12.60
N ILE A 14 3.53 -4.60 12.37
CA ILE A 14 2.95 -5.87 12.86
C ILE A 14 2.88 -6.95 11.77
N TYR A 15 2.52 -6.59 10.53
CA TYR A 15 2.16 -7.55 9.48
C TYR A 15 2.93 -7.36 8.17
N ALA A 16 3.02 -6.12 7.70
CA ALA A 16 3.72 -5.76 6.48
C ALA A 16 4.48 -4.46 6.72
N CYS A 17 5.56 -4.27 5.97
CA CYS A 17 6.31 -3.03 6.04
C CYS A 17 5.59 -1.90 5.33
N ALA A 18 5.97 -0.65 5.63
CA ALA A 18 5.39 0.54 5.01
C ALA A 18 5.34 0.49 3.46
N GLU A 19 6.41 0.01 2.81
CA GLU A 19 6.47 -0.15 1.34
C GLU A 19 5.36 -1.06 0.81
N CYS A 20 5.24 -2.28 1.33
CA CYS A 20 4.22 -3.23 0.91
C CYS A 20 2.79 -2.77 1.26
N ILE A 21 2.61 -2.08 2.40
CA ILE A 21 1.31 -1.49 2.73
C ILE A 21 0.94 -0.40 1.73
N ASN A 22 1.86 0.50 1.39
CA ASN A 22 1.61 1.57 0.42
C ASN A 22 1.23 1.01 -0.95
N GLU A 23 1.93 -0.01 -1.44
CA GLU A 23 1.55 -0.68 -2.69
C GLU A 23 0.13 -1.27 -2.63
N TRP A 24 -0.22 -1.94 -1.52
CA TRP A 24 -1.57 -2.49 -1.37
C TRP A 24 -2.64 -1.43 -1.27
N LEU A 25 -2.35 -0.29 -0.65
CA LEU A 25 -3.27 0.83 -0.60
C LEU A 25 -3.52 1.38 -2.01
N VAL A 26 -2.49 1.50 -2.85
CA VAL A 26 -2.68 1.93 -4.26
C VAL A 26 -3.60 0.96 -5.02
N TYR A 27 -3.37 -0.35 -4.92
CA TYR A 27 -4.10 -1.34 -5.74
C TYR A 27 -5.41 -1.86 -5.14
N ARG A 28 -5.63 -1.68 -3.84
CA ARG A 28 -6.85 -2.14 -3.14
C ARG A 28 -7.69 -0.98 -2.60
N ASP A 29 -7.36 0.27 -2.90
CA ASP A 29 -8.25 1.38 -2.56
C ASP A 29 -9.59 1.18 -3.29
N PRO A 30 -10.71 1.01 -2.57
CA PRO A 30 -12.02 0.83 -3.20
C PRO A 30 -12.49 2.10 -3.95
N ASN A 31 -11.84 3.24 -3.75
CA ASN A 31 -12.07 4.49 -4.48
C ASN A 31 -11.22 4.59 -5.76
N GLY A 32 -10.44 3.55 -6.09
CA GLY A 32 -9.54 3.54 -7.24
C GLY A 32 -8.20 4.20 -6.95
N ASP A 33 -7.24 3.95 -7.84
CA ASP A 33 -5.87 4.44 -7.74
C ASP A 33 -5.80 5.96 -7.55
N MET A 34 -5.49 6.42 -6.33
CA MET A 34 -5.31 7.85 -6.01
C MET A 34 -4.14 8.50 -6.74
N SER A 35 -3.22 7.71 -7.32
CA SER A 35 -2.13 8.23 -8.14
C SER A 35 -2.55 8.53 -9.58
N ASN A 36 -3.77 8.16 -9.96
CA ASN A 36 -4.33 8.59 -11.23
C ASN A 36 -4.83 10.03 -11.08
N GLU A 37 -4.05 11.01 -11.58
CA GLU A 37 -4.47 12.41 -11.78
C GLU A 37 -5.64 12.55 -12.79
N ASP A 38 -6.39 11.49 -13.08
CA ASP A 38 -7.66 11.55 -13.77
C ASP A 38 -8.76 11.92 -12.77
N ILE A 39 -8.76 13.18 -12.35
CA ILE A 39 -10.03 13.90 -12.15
C ILE A 39 -10.66 14.03 -13.54
N GLN A 40 -11.23 12.93 -14.05
CA GLN A 40 -12.21 13.03 -15.12
C GLN A 40 -13.56 13.26 -14.45
N GLU A 41 -13.85 14.54 -14.19
CA GLU A 41 -15.22 15.01 -14.33
C GLU A 41 -15.67 14.70 -15.76
N GLN A 42 -16.47 13.64 -15.93
CA GLN A 42 -17.63 13.55 -16.84
C GLN A 42 -18.30 12.17 -16.81
#